data_AF-A0A522E7K5-F1
#
_entry.id   AF-A0A522E7K5-F1
#
_cell.length_a   1.000
_cell.length_b   1.000
_cell.length_c   1.000
_cell.angle_alpha   90.00
_cell.angle_beta   90.00
_cell.angle_gamma   90.00
#
_symmetry.space_group_name_H-M   'P 1'
#
loop_
_entity.id
_entity.type
_entity.pdbx_description
1 polymer ?
#
loop_
_entity_poly.entity_id
_entity_poly.type
_entity_poly.pdbx_seq_one_letter_code
_entity_poly.pdbx_strand_id
1 'polypeptide(L)'
;MTDFEQLTQAIQQFINERDWKQFHKPKDCAISLTLEAAEVAELFQWKTDEQMATMKIGDKQDDLADELSDVLFWVLAMAYDFNIDLKSAFLRKLEKSAKKYPIEKVKGSNKKYTEY
;
A
#
# COMPACT_ATOMS: atom_id res chain seq x y z
N MET A 1 5.62 -15.14 15.60
CA MET A 1 5.60 -13.81 14.97
C MET A 1 4.60 -13.87 13.84
N THR A 2 3.79 -12.84 13.66
CA THR A 2 2.94 -12.72 12.46
C THR A 2 3.77 -12.39 11.23
N ASP A 3 3.26 -12.61 10.02
CA ASP A 3 3.97 -12.31 8.77
C ASP A 3 4.40 -10.83 8.70
N PHE A 4 3.55 -9.90 9.17
CA PHE A 4 3.89 -8.48 9.26
C PHE A 4 4.99 -8.17 10.27
N GLU A 5 5.06 -8.88 11.39
CA GLU A 5 6.17 -8.71 12.35
C GLU A 5 7.49 -9.18 11.75
N GLN A 6 7.50 -10.28 11.00
CA GLN A 6 8.71 -10.79 10.34
C GLN A 6 9.20 -9.82 9.26
N LEU A 7 8.29 -9.33 8.40
CA LEU A 7 8.61 -8.33 7.39
C LEU A 7 9.10 -7.03 8.02
N THR A 8 8.43 -6.55 9.08
CA THR A 8 8.85 -5.34 9.79
C THR A 8 10.25 -5.50 10.39
N GLN A 9 10.59 -6.67 10.95
CA GLN A 9 11.94 -6.93 11.46
C GLN A 9 13.00 -6.91 10.37
N ALA A 10 12.73 -7.54 9.22
CA ALA A 10 13.65 -7.53 8.07
C ALA A 10 13.89 -6.09 7.57
N ILE A 11 12.82 -5.29 7.48
CA ILE A 11 12.88 -3.86 7.11
C ILE A 11 13.73 -3.08 8.12
N GLN A 12 13.48 -3.26 9.42
CA GLN A 12 14.23 -2.56 10.47
C GLN A 12 15.71 -2.95 10.46
N GLN A 13 16.03 -4.22 10.25
CA GLN A 13 17.40 -4.66 10.07
C GLN A 13 18.04 -3.95 8.87
N PHE A 14 17.38 -3.95 7.71
CA PHE A 14 17.87 -3.31 6.49
C PHE A 14 18.15 -1.80 6.67
N ILE A 15 17.25 -1.08 7.34
CA ILE A 15 17.38 0.36 7.66
C ILE A 15 18.55 0.60 8.62
N ASN A 16 18.65 -0.21 9.68
CA ASN A 16 19.68 -0.04 10.71
C ASN A 16 21.08 -0.34 10.18
N GLU A 17 21.24 -1.38 9.35
CA GLU A 17 22.52 -1.72 8.71
C GLU A 17 23.08 -0.58 7.85
N ARG A 18 22.21 0.31 7.37
CA ARG A 18 22.58 1.45 6.51
C ARG A 18 22.60 2.78 7.27
N ASP A 19 22.34 2.76 8.57
CA ASP A 19 22.17 3.96 9.41
C ASP A 19 21.11 4.94 8.83
N TRP A 20 20.09 4.41 8.14
CA TRP A 20 19.10 5.24 7.43
C TRP A 20 18.01 5.81 8.32
N LYS A 21 17.90 5.32 9.56
CA LYS A 21 16.91 5.80 10.53
C LYS A 21 16.96 7.32 10.76
N GLN A 22 18.12 7.96 10.56
CA GLN A 22 18.27 9.42 10.65
C GLN A 22 17.43 10.19 9.61
N PHE A 23 17.11 9.56 8.47
CA PHE A 23 16.32 10.13 7.37
C PHE A 23 14.81 9.83 7.48
N HIS A 24 14.39 9.01 8.45
CA HIS A 24 12.99 8.60 8.63
C HIS A 24 12.17 9.67 9.38
N LYS A 25 12.06 10.87 8.81
CA LYS A 25 11.15 11.91 9.33
C LYS A 25 9.74 11.71 8.76
N PRO A 26 8.67 12.05 9.51
CA PRO A 26 7.29 11.85 9.04
C PRO A 26 6.98 12.37 7.64
N LYS A 27 7.48 13.57 7.32
CA LYS A 27 7.29 14.19 6.00
C LYS A 27 8.03 13.39 4.91
N ASP A 28 9.28 13.00 5.18
CA ASP A 28 10.12 12.35 4.19
C ASP A 28 9.62 10.92 3.90
N CYS A 29 9.23 10.16 4.93
CA CYS A 29 8.60 8.85 4.73
C CYS A 29 7.28 8.94 3.95
N ALA A 30 6.45 9.96 4.21
CA ALA A 30 5.21 10.17 3.48
C ALA A 30 5.45 10.52 2.00
N ILE A 31 6.52 11.27 1.71
CA ILE A 31 6.96 11.55 0.34
C ILE A 31 7.39 10.24 -0.32
N SER A 32 8.28 9.46 0.30
CA SER A 32 8.75 8.19 -0.28
C SER A 32 7.62 7.20 -0.54
N LEU A 33 6.69 7.03 0.41
CA LEU A 33 5.48 6.22 0.20
C LEU A 33 4.66 6.69 -1.02
N THR A 34 4.58 8.00 -1.24
CA THR A 34 3.84 8.56 -2.38
C THR A 34 4.57 8.31 -3.70
N LEU A 35 5.90 8.32 -3.69
CA LEU A 35 6.73 8.02 -4.87
C LEU A 35 6.54 6.57 -5.30
N GLU A 36 6.65 5.58 -4.40
CA GLU A 36 6.45 4.17 -4.79
C GLU A 36 5.02 3.92 -5.30
N ALA A 37 4.03 4.58 -4.69
CA ALA A 37 2.65 4.48 -5.18
C ALA A 37 2.48 5.11 -6.58
N ALA A 38 3.30 6.09 -6.95
CA ALA A 38 3.35 6.63 -8.29
C ALA A 38 4.02 5.64 -9.26
N GLU A 39 5.08 4.93 -8.85
CA GLU A 39 5.74 3.90 -9.66
C GLU A 39 4.78 2.75 -10.00
N VAL A 40 3.93 2.32 -9.04
CA VAL A 40 2.79 1.42 -9.33
C VAL A 40 1.90 1.98 -10.45
N ALA A 41 1.60 3.29 -10.43
CA ALA A 41 0.76 3.91 -11.46
C ALA A 41 1.47 4.01 -12.82
N GLU A 42 2.78 4.19 -12.84
CA GLU A 42 3.58 4.26 -14.07
C GLU A 42 3.49 2.98 -14.90
N LEU A 43 3.30 1.82 -14.25
CA LEU A 43 3.10 0.55 -14.94
C LEU A 43 1.87 0.57 -15.87
N PHE A 44 0.88 1.43 -15.61
CA PHE A 44 -0.41 1.47 -16.29
C PHE A 44 -0.68 2.75 -17.08
N GLN A 45 -0.01 3.87 -16.77
CA GLN A 45 -0.40 5.21 -17.22
C GLN A 45 -0.57 5.41 -18.75
N TRP A 46 0.16 4.65 -19.58
CA TRP A 46 0.13 4.77 -21.05
C TRP A 46 -0.67 3.67 -21.76
N LYS A 47 -1.40 2.83 -21.02
CA LYS A 47 -2.14 1.70 -21.58
C LYS A 47 -3.59 2.09 -21.83
N THR A 48 -4.11 1.75 -23.02
CA THR A 48 -5.56 1.83 -23.29
C THR A 48 -6.30 0.67 -22.64
N ASP A 49 -7.63 0.78 -22.51
CA ASP A 49 -8.46 -0.30 -21.98
C ASP A 49 -8.31 -1.60 -22.79
N GLU A 50 -8.18 -1.52 -24.12
CA GLU A 50 -7.97 -2.69 -24.98
C GLU A 50 -6.58 -3.31 -24.78
N GLN A 51 -5.57 -2.47 -24.57
CA GLN A 51 -4.22 -2.95 -24.23
C GLN A 51 -4.21 -3.62 -22.86
N MET A 52 -4.92 -3.06 -21.88
CA MET A 52 -5.06 -3.66 -20.54
C MET A 52 -5.84 -4.97 -20.56
N ALA A 53 -6.88 -5.07 -21.38
CA ALA A 53 -7.68 -6.29 -21.52
C ALA A 53 -6.90 -7.46 -22.16
N THR A 54 -5.88 -7.15 -22.96
CA THR A 54 -5.03 -8.13 -23.65
C THR A 54 -3.68 -8.34 -22.99
N MET A 55 -3.29 -7.43 -22.09
CA MET A 55 -2.07 -7.50 -21.31
C MET A 55 -2.14 -8.69 -20.35
N LYS A 56 -1.24 -9.65 -20.54
CA LYS A 56 -1.05 -10.71 -19.55
C LYS A 56 -0.29 -10.08 -18.40
N ILE A 57 -0.89 -10.09 -17.21
CA ILE A 57 -0.24 -9.64 -15.97
C ILE A 57 1.14 -10.28 -15.82
N GLY A 58 1.33 -11.51 -16.29
CA GLY A 58 2.61 -12.23 -16.27
C GLY A 58 3.82 -11.45 -16.84
N ASP A 59 3.63 -10.59 -17.85
CA ASP A 59 4.75 -9.84 -18.45
C ASP A 59 5.21 -8.65 -17.58
N LYS A 60 4.41 -8.25 -16.59
CA LYS A 60 4.71 -7.19 -15.61
C LYS A 60 4.49 -7.65 -14.17
N GLN A 61 4.36 -8.96 -13.96
CA GLN A 61 3.97 -9.49 -12.67
C GLN A 61 5.07 -9.24 -11.64
N ASP A 62 6.33 -9.37 -12.08
CA ASP A 62 7.50 -9.11 -11.26
C ASP A 62 7.62 -7.60 -10.99
N ASP A 63 7.57 -6.74 -12.02
CA ASP A 63 7.57 -5.27 -11.83
C ASP A 63 6.47 -4.83 -10.86
N LEU A 64 5.22 -5.29 -11.05
CA LEU A 64 4.11 -4.94 -10.16
C LEU A 64 4.32 -5.48 -8.74
N ALA A 65 4.91 -6.67 -8.60
CA ALA A 65 5.21 -7.24 -7.29
C ALA A 65 6.27 -6.42 -6.56
N ASP A 66 7.29 -5.94 -7.27
CA ASP A 66 8.34 -5.08 -6.73
C ASP A 66 7.75 -3.74 -6.27
N GLU A 67 7.00 -3.03 -7.14
CA GLU A 67 6.42 -1.73 -6.78
C GLU A 67 5.41 -1.82 -5.63
N LEU A 68 4.59 -2.89 -5.58
CA LEU A 68 3.69 -3.13 -4.45
C LEU A 68 4.47 -3.45 -3.16
N SER A 69 5.62 -4.11 -3.28
CA SER A 69 6.50 -4.41 -2.15
C SER A 69 7.16 -3.15 -1.61
N ASP A 70 7.52 -2.20 -2.45
CA ASP A 70 8.08 -0.90 -2.03
C ASP A 70 7.03 -0.02 -1.33
N VAL A 71 5.78 -0.02 -1.81
CA VAL A 71 4.67 0.59 -1.07
C VAL A 71 4.49 -0.07 0.30
N LEU A 72 4.52 -1.40 0.35
CA LEU A 72 4.39 -2.14 1.61
C LEU A 72 5.56 -1.86 2.57
N PHE A 73 6.79 -1.75 2.05
CA PHE A 73 7.99 -1.40 2.80
C PHE A 73 7.75 -0.11 3.61
N TRP A 74 7.32 0.96 2.93
CA TRP A 74 7.10 2.25 3.59
C TRP A 74 5.92 2.22 4.56
N VAL A 75 4.84 1.51 4.24
CA VAL A 75 3.70 1.34 5.17
C VAL A 75 4.15 0.70 6.48
N LEU A 76 4.93 -0.39 6.40
CA LEU A 76 5.42 -1.11 7.58
C LEU A 76 6.51 -0.31 8.32
N ALA A 77 7.45 0.31 7.60
CA ALA A 77 8.48 1.16 8.20
C ALA A 77 7.86 2.32 8.98
N MET A 78 6.92 3.06 8.38
CA MET A 78 6.22 4.17 9.03
C MET A 78 5.40 3.70 10.23
N ALA A 79 4.70 2.57 10.12
CA ALA A 79 3.94 2.03 11.24
C ALA A 79 4.84 1.73 12.43
N TYR A 80 6.01 1.15 12.18
CA TYR A 80 7.00 0.89 13.21
C TYR A 80 7.57 2.19 13.81
N ASP A 81 8.09 3.08 12.97
CA ASP A 81 8.75 4.32 13.41
C ASP A 81 7.82 5.25 14.18
N PHE A 82 6.51 5.23 13.87
CA PHE A 82 5.50 6.06 14.52
C PHE A 82 4.70 5.33 15.60
N ASN A 83 5.10 4.12 16.00
CA ASN A 83 4.46 3.31 17.05
C ASN A 83 2.97 3.05 16.78
N ILE A 84 2.62 2.71 15.54
CA ILE A 84 1.26 2.38 15.12
C ILE A 84 1.10 0.87 15.07
N ASP A 85 0.16 0.34 15.86
CA ASP A 85 -0.36 -1.02 15.66
C ASP A 85 -1.19 -1.05 14.36
N LEU A 86 -0.50 -1.33 13.26
CA LEU A 86 -1.08 -1.32 11.92
C LEU A 86 -2.18 -2.37 11.76
N LYS A 87 -2.01 -3.56 12.32
CA LYS A 87 -3.00 -4.65 12.23
C LYS A 87 -4.33 -4.21 12.86
N SER A 88 -4.28 -3.74 14.11
CA SER A 88 -5.48 -3.27 14.80
C SER A 88 -6.06 -2.02 14.14
N ALA A 89 -5.21 -1.10 13.66
CA ALA A 89 -5.66 0.09 12.93
C ALA A 89 -6.39 -0.28 11.62
N PHE A 90 -5.88 -1.25 10.87
CA PHE A 90 -6.46 -1.74 9.63
C PHE A 90 -7.83 -2.38 9.87
N LEU A 91 -7.96 -3.28 10.84
CA LEU A 91 -9.23 -3.92 11.18
C LEU A 91 -10.30 -2.90 11.59
N ARG A 92 -9.94 -1.94 12.46
CA ARG A 92 -10.85 -0.83 12.83
C ARG A 92 -11.25 0.02 11.62
N LYS A 93 -10.32 0.26 10.69
CA LYS A 93 -10.62 1.03 9.47
C LYS A 93 -11.55 0.25 8.55
N LEU A 94 -11.38 -1.06 8.43
CA LEU A 94 -12.24 -1.93 7.62
C LEU A 94 -13.68 -1.93 8.14
N GLU A 95 -13.89 -2.02 9.46
CA GLU A 95 -15.22 -1.90 10.08
C GLU A 95 -15.87 -0.54 9.80
N LYS A 96 -15.09 0.55 9.91
CA LYS A 96 -15.57 1.90 9.56
C LYS A 96 -15.95 2.00 8.08
N SER A 97 -15.17 1.39 7.20
CA SER A 97 -15.46 1.34 5.77
C SER A 97 -16.73 0.53 5.48
N ALA A 98 -16.92 -0.62 6.13
CA ALA A 98 -18.13 -1.44 5.97
C ALA A 98 -19.41 -0.67 6.39
N LYS A 99 -19.35 0.11 7.47
CA LYS A 99 -20.45 1.01 7.88
C LYS A 99 -20.69 2.13 6.88
N LYS A 100 -19.62 2.64 6.27
CA LYS A 100 -19.67 3.71 5.26
C LYS A 100 -20.12 3.20 3.89
N TYR A 101 -19.97 1.91 3.60
CA TYR A 101 -20.32 1.26 2.33
C TYR A 101 -21.16 -0.01 2.58
N PRO A 102 -22.44 0.11 2.99
CA PRO A 102 -23.28 -1.05 3.29
C PRO A 102 -23.57 -1.87 2.03
N ILE A 103 -23.51 -3.21 2.14
CA ILE A 103 -23.66 -4.16 1.02
C ILE A 103 -24.90 -3.86 0.18
N GLU A 104 -26.05 -3.69 0.83
CA GLU A 104 -27.35 -3.46 0.16
C GLU A 104 -27.37 -2.20 -0.73
N LYS A 105 -26.46 -1.25 -0.49
CA LYS A 105 -26.42 0.01 -1.22
C LYS A 105 -25.31 0.08 -2.27
N VAL A 106 -24.24 -0.72 -2.12
CA VAL A 106 -23.02 -0.58 -2.94
C VAL A 106 -22.67 -1.81 -3.77
N LYS A 107 -23.32 -2.96 -3.55
CA LYS A 107 -23.01 -4.18 -4.29
C LYS A 107 -23.25 -3.96 -5.79
N GLY A 108 -22.19 -4.10 -6.59
CA GLY A 108 -22.25 -3.87 -8.04
C GLY A 108 -22.40 -2.41 -8.45
N SER A 109 -22.24 -1.45 -7.52
CA SER A 109 -22.33 -0.02 -7.78
C SER A 109 -20.99 0.66 -7.57
N ASN A 110 -20.61 1.54 -8.49
CA ASN A 110 -19.43 2.41 -8.36
C ASN A 110 -19.76 3.77 -7.70
N LYS A 111 -21.00 3.96 -7.25
CA LYS A 111 -21.45 5.19 -6.59
C LYS A 111 -20.68 5.40 -5.29
N LYS A 112 -20.25 6.64 -5.05
CA LYS A 112 -19.68 7.00 -3.74
C LYS A 112 -20.77 6.92 -2.67
N TYR A 113 -20.35 6.78 -1.42
CA TYR A 113 -21.24 6.81 -0.25
C TYR A 113 -22.07 8.08 -0.09
N THR A 114 -21.74 9.13 -0.84
CA THR A 114 -22.49 10.39 -0.92
C THR A 114 -23.56 10.38 -2.01
N GLU A 115 -23.68 9.31 -2.80
CA GLU A 115 -24.45 9.25 -4.05
C GLU A 115 -25.54 8.14 -4.03
N TYR A 116 -25.76 7.50 -2.88
CA TYR A 116 -26.79 6.48 -2.68
C TYR A 116 -27.54 6.62 -1.33
#